data_AF-A0A3D1QTX6-F1
#
_entry.id   AF-A0A3D1QTX6-F1
#
_cell.length_a   1.000
_cell.length_b   1.000
_cell.length_c   1.000
_cell.angle_alpha   90.00
_cell.angle_beta   90.00
_cell.angle_gamma   90.00
#
_symmetry.space_group_name_H-M   'P 1'
#
loop_
_entity.id
_entity.type
_entity.pdbx_description
1 polymer ?
#
loop_
_entity_poly.entity_id
_entity_poly.type
_entity_poly.pdbx_seq_one_letter_code
_entity_poly.pdbx_strand_id
1 'polypeptide(L)'
;MSAGTKVELVCIQCPRSCTLSIDVFPDGEATVRGHGCKRGPEYGVREVTNPTRTLTTTVRTAFAEMPRLPVRTVGEIPKGAWKDAMAALRQVKVERPLKVGDAVIDDLLGLGICVVSTADFEDPTSGPADDRAPGHPER
;
A
#
# COMPACT_ATOMS: atom_id res chain seq x y z
N MET A 1 -26.36 13.32 27.66
CA MET A 1 -25.61 12.11 27.27
C MET A 1 -25.44 12.17 25.78
N SER A 2 -24.30 12.69 25.33
CA SER A 2 -24.05 12.99 23.92
C SER A 2 -24.05 11.69 23.11
N ALA A 3 -24.95 11.59 22.14
CA ALA A 3 -25.08 10.40 21.30
C ALA A 3 -23.80 10.23 20.47
N GLY A 4 -23.05 9.15 20.74
CA GLY A 4 -21.93 8.74 19.91
C GLY A 4 -22.41 8.28 18.52
N THR A 5 -21.57 8.43 17.50
CA THR A 5 -21.85 7.89 16.17
C THR A 5 -21.57 6.39 16.20
N LYS A 6 -22.60 5.58 15.93
CA LYS A 6 -22.47 4.13 15.86
C LYS A 6 -22.08 3.69 14.45
N VAL A 7 -21.02 2.90 14.33
CA VAL A 7 -20.52 2.34 13.08
C VAL A 7 -20.47 0.83 13.20
N GLU A 8 -20.95 0.12 12.18
CA GLU A 8 -20.82 -1.34 12.09
C GLU A 8 -19.90 -1.71 10.92
N LEU A 9 -18.92 -2.57 11.18
CA LEU A 9 -17.98 -3.03 10.16
C LEU A 9 -17.50 -4.46 10.42
N VAL A 10 -17.07 -5.14 9.36
CA VAL A 10 -16.51 -6.49 9.47
C VAL A 10 -15.00 -6.42 9.64
N CYS A 11 -14.48 -7.14 10.64
CA CYS A 11 -13.05 -7.28 10.84
C CYS A 11 -12.44 -8.15 9.73
N ILE A 12 -11.63 -7.54 8.86
CA ILE A 12 -10.98 -8.24 7.74
C ILE A 12 -9.59 -8.80 8.08
N GLN A 13 -9.16 -8.68 9.35
CA GLN A 13 -7.80 -9.06 9.78
C GLN A 13 -7.57 -10.57 9.86
N CYS A 14 -8.63 -11.37 9.90
CA CYS A 14 -8.56 -12.83 10.02
C CYS A 14 -9.79 -13.49 9.40
N PRO A 15 -9.72 -14.79 9.02
CA PRO A 15 -10.81 -15.48 8.32
C PRO A 15 -12.08 -15.67 9.17
N ARG A 16 -12.04 -15.37 10.48
CA ARG A 16 -13.21 -15.42 11.37
C ARG A 16 -14.24 -14.33 11.06
N SER A 17 -13.81 -13.21 10.45
CA SER A 17 -14.70 -12.16 9.97
C SER A 17 -15.71 -11.67 11.02
N CYS A 18 -15.22 -11.33 12.22
CA CYS A 18 -16.09 -10.86 13.29
C CYS A 18 -16.81 -9.56 12.91
N THR A 19 -18.12 -9.49 13.17
CA THR A 19 -18.90 -8.25 13.06
C THR A 19 -18.60 -7.35 14.25
N LEU A 20 -18.03 -6.18 13.99
CA LEU A 20 -17.69 -5.19 14.99
C LEU A 20 -18.76 -4.09 15.04
N SER A 21 -19.19 -3.75 16.25
CA SER A 21 -20.00 -2.55 16.53
C SER A 21 -19.12 -1.55 17.27
N ILE A 22 -19.00 -0.34 16.73
CA ILE A 22 -18.09 0.69 17.22
C ILE A 22 -18.90 1.93 17.57
N ASP A 23 -18.83 2.36 18.82
CA ASP A 23 -19.44 3.60 19.29
C ASP A 23 -18.34 4.67 19.36
N VAL A 24 -18.43 5.70 18.51
CA VAL A 24 -17.47 6.82 18.46
C VAL A 24 -18.03 8.01 19.21
N PHE A 25 -17.36 8.42 20.27
CA PHE A 25 -17.76 9.53 21.12
C PHE A 25 -17.15 10.87 20.65
N PRO A 26 -17.76 12.02 20.99
CA PRO A 26 -17.33 13.34 20.51
C PRO A 26 -15.94 13.79 21.03
N ASP A 27 -15.48 13.19 22.11
CA ASP A 27 -14.15 13.35 22.71
C ASP A 27 -13.07 12.54 21.98
N GLY A 28 -13.44 11.79 20.93
CA GLY A 28 -12.52 10.96 20.15
C GLY A 28 -12.32 9.56 20.73
N GLU A 29 -12.99 9.22 21.83
CA GLU A 29 -12.97 7.87 22.37
C GLU A 29 -13.82 6.94 21.49
N ALA A 30 -13.33 5.73 21.22
CA ALA A 30 -14.03 4.74 20.42
C ALA A 30 -14.12 3.41 21.17
N THR A 31 -15.34 2.97 21.46
CA THR A 31 -15.59 1.67 22.10
C THR A 31 -15.94 0.62 21.04
N VAL A 32 -15.18 -0.47 20.98
CA VAL A 32 -15.40 -1.56 20.01
C VAL A 32 -15.96 -2.80 20.70
N ARG A 33 -17.03 -3.36 20.15
CA ARG A 33 -17.70 -4.59 20.61
C ARG A 33 -17.81 -5.61 19.48
N GLY A 34 -18.06 -6.87 19.80
CA GLY A 34 -18.23 -7.95 18.81
C GLY A 34 -16.93 -8.60 18.30
N HIS A 35 -15.80 -8.31 18.93
CA HIS A 35 -14.51 -8.90 18.56
C HIS A 35 -14.26 -10.24 19.26
N GLY A 36 -13.71 -11.22 18.52
CA GLY A 36 -13.27 -12.51 19.06
C GLY A 36 -11.77 -12.58 19.41
N CYS A 37 -11.04 -11.49 19.20
CA CYS A 37 -9.59 -11.41 19.41
C CYS A 37 -9.15 -9.98 19.75
N LYS A 38 -7.89 -9.80 20.16
CA LYS A 38 -7.32 -8.48 20.51
C LYS A 38 -7.09 -7.56 19.30
N ARG A 39 -6.93 -8.13 18.10
CA ARG A 39 -6.73 -7.38 16.85
C ARG A 39 -7.99 -6.68 16.34
N GLY A 40 -9.17 -7.17 16.73
CA GLY A 40 -10.46 -6.63 16.28
C GLY A 40 -10.67 -5.18 16.72
N PRO A 41 -10.54 -4.84 18.02
CA PRO A 41 -10.65 -3.48 18.51
C PRO A 41 -9.64 -2.53 17.87
N GLU A 42 -8.36 -2.93 17.80
CA GLU A 42 -7.30 -2.13 17.18
C GLU A 42 -7.62 -1.79 15.72
N TYR A 43 -8.06 -2.79 14.94
CA TYR A 43 -8.50 -2.58 13.56
C TYR A 43 -9.73 -1.68 13.47
N GLY A 44 -10.75 -1.94 14.30
CA GLY A 44 -11.99 -1.17 14.31
C GLY A 44 -11.76 0.31 14.59
N VAL A 45 -10.99 0.63 15.65
CA VAL A 45 -10.63 2.02 15.98
C VAL A 45 -9.84 2.66 14.85
N ARG A 46 -8.82 1.98 14.32
CA ARG A 46 -8.01 2.52 13.22
C ARG A 46 -8.84 2.80 11.96
N GLU A 47 -9.76 1.91 11.63
CA GLU A 47 -10.58 2.03 10.43
C GLU A 47 -11.56 3.22 10.49
N VAL A 48 -12.09 3.54 11.67
CA VAL A 48 -13.00 4.68 11.85
C VAL A 48 -12.28 6.01 12.09
N THR A 49 -11.06 5.98 12.62
CA THR A 49 -10.30 7.20 12.95
C THR A 49 -9.39 7.64 11.81
N ASN A 50 -8.56 6.74 11.27
CA ASN A 50 -7.62 7.03 10.20
C ASN A 50 -7.32 5.74 9.40
N PRO A 51 -8.20 5.36 8.44
CA PRO A 51 -8.00 4.16 7.65
C PRO A 51 -6.75 4.33 6.77
N THR A 52 -5.76 3.47 6.97
CA THR A 52 -4.52 3.45 6.19
C THR A 52 -4.43 2.17 5.37
N ARG A 53 -3.78 2.20 4.21
CA ARG A 53 -3.54 1.03 3.36
C ARG A 53 -2.23 1.17 2.59
N THR A 54 -1.61 0.06 2.23
CA THR A 54 -0.49 0.04 1.28
C THR A 54 -0.99 0.50 -0.10
N LEU A 55 -0.28 1.45 -0.70
CA LEU A 55 -0.57 1.90 -2.06
C LEU A 55 0.22 1.04 -3.04
N THR A 56 -0.48 0.39 -3.95
CA THR A 56 0.10 -0.35 -5.09
C THR A 56 -0.36 0.32 -6.37
N THR A 57 0.57 0.75 -7.23
CA THR A 57 0.26 1.49 -8.45
C THR A 57 1.38 1.32 -9.48
N THR A 58 1.34 2.09 -10.57
CA THR A 58 2.39 2.13 -11.59
C THR A 58 2.91 3.54 -11.80
N VAL A 59 4.20 3.65 -12.13
CA VAL A 59 4.86 4.91 -12.54
C VAL A 59 5.26 4.83 -14.00
N ARG A 60 5.44 5.99 -14.66
CA ARG A 60 5.96 6.02 -16.03
C ARG A 60 7.43 5.68 -16.01
N THR A 61 7.90 5.07 -17.08
CA THR A 61 9.33 4.95 -17.34
C THR A 61 9.71 5.70 -18.62
N ALA A 62 11.00 5.86 -18.87
CA ALA A 62 11.54 6.36 -20.13
C ALA A 62 11.66 5.27 -21.22
N PHE A 63 11.37 4.01 -20.90
CA PHE A 63 11.69 2.85 -21.74
C PHE A 63 10.45 2.34 -22.48
N ALA A 64 10.61 1.99 -23.76
CA ALA A 64 9.50 1.58 -24.61
C ALA A 64 9.03 0.16 -24.32
N GLU A 65 9.93 -0.70 -23.86
CA GLU A 65 9.73 -2.11 -23.53
C GLU A 65 8.94 -2.28 -22.23
N MET A 66 9.12 -1.36 -21.27
CA MET A 66 8.35 -1.32 -20.02
C MET A 66 7.88 0.10 -19.74
N PRO A 67 6.85 0.62 -20.43
CA PRO A 67 6.40 2.02 -20.29
C PRO A 67 5.79 2.33 -18.92
N ARG A 68 5.44 1.29 -18.16
CA ARG A 68 4.89 1.37 -16.80
C ARG A 68 5.63 0.39 -15.90
N LEU A 69 6.17 0.88 -14.79
CA LEU A 69 6.79 0.06 -13.76
C LEU A 69 5.83 -0.09 -12.57
N PRO A 70 5.53 -1.32 -12.11
CA PRO A 70 4.73 -1.53 -10.91
C PRO A 70 5.53 -1.16 -9.66
N VAL A 71 4.89 -0.42 -8.77
CA VAL A 71 5.46 0.08 -7.53
C VAL A 71 4.50 -0.10 -6.36
N ARG A 72 5.05 -0.15 -5.15
CA ARG A 72 4.27 -0.14 -3.91
C ARG A 72 4.91 0.72 -2.85
N THR A 73 4.11 1.22 -1.91
CA THR A 73 4.66 1.79 -0.67
C THR A 73 5.22 0.69 0.23
N VAL A 74 6.30 0.99 0.96
CA VAL A 74 6.84 0.08 1.97
C VAL A 74 5.91 0.00 3.19
N GLY A 75 5.26 1.12 3.53
CA GLY A 75 4.30 1.24 4.63
C GLY A 75 2.86 1.51 4.17
N GLU A 76 1.99 1.75 5.14
CA GLU A 76 0.60 2.12 4.90
C GLU A 76 0.43 3.64 4.84
N ILE A 77 -0.26 4.14 3.82
CA ILE A 77 -0.61 5.56 3.71
C ILE A 77 -2.07 5.79 4.12
N PRO A 78 -2.39 6.93 4.77
CA PRO A 78 -3.76 7.32 5.05
C PRO A 78 -4.61 7.39 3.78
N LYS A 79 -5.88 6.96 3.86
CA LYS A 79 -6.85 7.07 2.76
C LYS A 79 -7.03 8.51 2.28
N GLY A 80 -6.89 9.49 3.18
CA GLY A 80 -6.91 10.91 2.83
C GLY A 80 -5.79 11.31 1.87
N ALA A 81 -4.60 10.72 2.03
CA ALA A 81 -3.41 11.01 1.23
C ALA A 81 -3.37 10.26 -0.11
N TRP A 82 -4.28 9.31 -0.36
CA TRP A 82 -4.27 8.49 -1.58
C TRP A 82 -4.35 9.31 -2.87
N LYS A 83 -5.20 10.34 -2.90
CA LYS A 83 -5.37 11.17 -4.10
C LYS A 83 -4.10 11.95 -4.43
N ASP A 84 -3.51 12.56 -3.42
CA ASP A 84 -2.28 13.36 -3.55
C ASP A 84 -1.09 12.46 -3.88
N ALA A 85 -1.01 11.28 -3.28
CA ALA A 85 0.03 10.29 -3.57
C ALA A 85 -0.03 9.84 -5.03
N MET A 86 -1.24 9.59 -5.54
CA MET A 86 -1.45 9.26 -6.95
C MET A 86 -1.11 10.42 -7.88
N ALA A 87 -1.37 11.66 -7.49
CA ALA A 87 -1.00 12.84 -8.27
C ALA A 87 0.53 13.00 -8.35
N ALA A 88 1.22 12.88 -7.22
CA ALA A 88 2.69 12.92 -7.15
C ALA A 88 3.32 11.81 -8.02
N LEU A 89 2.85 10.57 -7.88
CA LEU A 89 3.38 9.43 -8.63
C LEU A 89 3.16 9.53 -10.15
N ARG A 90 2.13 10.25 -10.61
CA ARG A 90 1.90 10.49 -12.06
C ARG A 90 2.95 11.39 -12.69
N GLN A 91 3.60 12.24 -11.89
CA GLN A 91 4.65 13.15 -12.35
C GLN A 91 6.02 12.47 -12.38
N VAL A 92 6.18 11.35 -11.67
CA VAL A 92 7.42 10.59 -11.66
C VAL A 92 7.61 9.82 -12.96
N LYS A 93 8.81 9.96 -13.51
CA LYS A 93 9.30 9.22 -14.67
C LYS A 93 10.60 8.53 -14.27
N VAL A 94 10.62 7.20 -14.33
CA VAL A 94 11.80 6.39 -14.05
C VAL A 94 12.68 6.34 -15.29
N GLU A 95 13.90 6.85 -15.18
CA GLU A 95 14.85 6.92 -16.30
C GLU A 95 16.08 6.04 -16.09
N ARG A 96 16.07 5.22 -15.04
CA ARG A 96 17.15 4.27 -14.71
C ARG A 96 16.59 2.85 -14.54
N PRO A 97 17.40 1.82 -14.79
CA PRO A 97 17.12 0.46 -14.36
C PRO A 97 16.87 0.39 -12.86
N LEU A 98 15.93 -0.47 -12.45
CA LEU A 98 15.57 -0.69 -11.05
C LEU A 98 15.34 -2.17 -10.81
N LYS A 99 15.74 -2.65 -9.64
CA LYS A 99 15.44 -4.00 -9.17
C LYS A 99 14.27 -3.99 -8.20
N VAL A 100 13.72 -5.16 -7.92
CA VAL A 100 12.72 -5.33 -6.87
C VAL A 100 13.27 -4.79 -5.55
N GLY A 101 12.50 -3.90 -4.92
CA GLY A 101 12.86 -3.27 -3.65
C GLY A 101 13.59 -1.93 -3.77
N ASP A 102 14.04 -1.54 -4.97
CA ASP A 102 14.69 -0.24 -5.16
C ASP A 102 13.69 0.91 -5.00
N ALA A 103 14.15 1.97 -4.33
CA ALA A 103 13.36 3.17 -4.10
C ALA A 103 13.20 4.00 -5.39
N VAL A 104 11.94 4.29 -5.71
CA VAL A 104 11.52 5.23 -6.75
C VAL A 104 11.32 6.63 -6.16
N ILE A 105 10.78 6.69 -4.94
CA ILE A 105 10.63 7.91 -4.13
C ILE A 105 11.02 7.55 -2.70
N ASP A 106 11.98 8.27 -2.11
CA ASP A 106 12.42 8.01 -0.73
C ASP A 106 11.40 8.52 0.31
N ASP A 107 10.73 9.65 0.03
CA ASP A 107 9.71 10.21 0.91
C ASP A 107 8.46 10.67 0.13
N LEU A 108 7.39 9.89 0.22
CA LEU A 108 6.12 10.20 -0.40
C LEU A 108 5.34 11.24 0.43
N LEU A 109 5.20 12.46 -0.12
CA LEU A 109 4.44 13.57 0.46
C LEU A 109 4.94 14.05 1.84
N GLY A 110 6.19 13.78 2.22
CA GLY A 110 6.71 14.12 3.55
C GLY A 110 6.19 13.20 4.66
N LEU A 111 5.65 12.03 4.30
CA LEU A 111 5.11 11.04 5.25
C LEU A 111 6.20 10.11 5.82
N GLY A 112 7.44 10.19 5.32
CA GLY A 112 8.52 9.26 5.66
C GLY A 112 8.31 7.86 5.12
N ILE A 113 7.53 7.71 4.03
CA ILE A 113 7.20 6.41 3.42
C ILE A 113 7.81 6.34 2.03
N CYS A 114 8.70 5.35 1.82
CA CYS A 114 9.28 5.09 0.51
C CYS A 114 8.27 4.39 -0.43
N VAL A 115 8.40 4.70 -1.72
CA VAL A 115 7.78 3.95 -2.82
C VAL A 115 8.87 3.14 -3.51
N VAL A 116 8.67 1.82 -3.59
CA VAL A 116 9.65 0.87 -4.12
C VAL A 116 9.13 0.13 -5.36
N SER A 117 10.04 -0.26 -6.23
CA SER A 117 9.73 -1.12 -7.37
C SER A 117 9.35 -2.54 -6.91
N THR A 118 8.39 -3.15 -7.60
CA THR A 118 8.02 -4.56 -7.41
C THR A 118 8.34 -5.42 -8.62
N ALA A 119 9.04 -4.88 -9.62
CA ALA A 119 9.54 -5.62 -10.77
C ALA A 119 10.98 -5.24 -11.05
N ASP A 120 11.74 -6.20 -11.57
CA ASP A 120 13.05 -5.94 -12.14
C ASP A 120 12.87 -5.33 -13.53
N PHE A 121 13.64 -4.28 -13.79
CA PHE A 121 13.73 -3.66 -15.10
C PHE A 121 15.19 -3.33 -15.39
N GLU A 122 15.72 -3.99 -16.42
CA GLU A 122 17.08 -3.81 -16.92
C GLU A 122 17.04 -2.98 -18.21
N ASP A 123 18.08 -2.17 -18.44
CA ASP A 123 18.18 -1.38 -19.67
C ASP A 123 18.47 -2.32 -20.85
N PRO A 124 17.67 -2.30 -21.92
CA PRO A 124 17.97 -3.08 -23.12
C PRO A 124 19.24 -2.61 -23.88
N THR A 125 19.81 -1.44 -23.56
CA THR A 125 21.06 -0.94 -24.16
C THR A 125 22.34 -1.38 -23.43
N SER A 126 22.24 -1.97 -22.24
CA SER A 126 23.32 -2.81 -21.72
C SER A 126 23.21 -4.17 -22.42
N GLY A 127 24.18 -4.49 -23.29
CA GLY A 127 24.23 -5.78 -23.97
C GLY A 127 24.05 -6.96 -23.00
N PRO A 128 23.56 -8.11 -23.48
CA PRO A 128 23.18 -9.20 -22.60
C PRO A 128 24.41 -9.72 -21.86
N ALA A 129 24.36 -9.73 -20.52
CA ALA A 129 24.97 -10.85 -19.82
C ALA A 129 24.09 -12.06 -20.12
N ASP A 130 24.64 -12.99 -20.89
CA ASP A 130 23.99 -14.25 -21.24
C ASP A 130 23.79 -15.08 -19.97
N ASP A 131 22.62 -14.93 -19.35
CA ASP A 131 22.21 -15.69 -18.17
C ASP A 131 21.14 -16.73 -18.54
N ARG A 132 21.23 -17.37 -19.72
CA ARG A 132 20.49 -18.61 -19.98
C ARG A 132 20.96 -19.67 -18.97
N ALA A 133 20.33 -19.69 -17.80
CA ALA A 133 20.37 -20.83 -16.91
C ALA A 133 19.74 -22.02 -17.67
N PRO A 134 20.47 -23.11 -17.94
CA PRO A 134 19.88 -24.27 -18.58
C PRO A 134 19.01 -24.99 -17.55
N GLY A 135 17.69 -25.03 -17.81
CA GLY A 135 16.80 -26.05 -17.25
C GLY A 135 15.78 -25.54 -16.24
N HIS A 136 14.56 -25.31 -16.71
CA HIS A 136 13.37 -25.64 -15.94
C HIS A 136 12.54 -26.62 -16.76
N PRO A 137 12.41 -27.91 -16.37
CA PRO A 137 11.50 -28.82 -17.05
C PRO A 137 10.07 -28.35 -16.79
N GLU A 138 9.33 -28.12 -17.88
CA GLU A 138 7.89 -27.88 -17.85
C GLU A 138 7.19 -29.06 -17.16
N ARG A 139 6.26 -28.76 -16.26
CA ARG A 139 5.53 -29.73 -15.43
C ARG A 139 4.06 -29.80 -15.82
#